data_AF-A0A7S0J4I1-F1
#
_entry.id   AF-A0A7S0J4I1-F1
#
_cell.length_a   1.000
_cell.length_b   1.000
_cell.length_c   1.000
_cell.angle_alpha   90.00
_cell.angle_beta   90.00
_cell.angle_gamma   90.00
#
_symmetry.space_group_name_H-M   'P 1'
#
loop_
_entity.id
_entity.type
_entity.pdbx_description
1 polymer ?
#
loop_
_entity_poly.entity_id
_entity_poly.type
_entity_poly.pdbx_seq_one_letter_code
_entity_poly.pdbx_strand_id
1 'polypeptide(L)'
;MQPVGRVMEQPAISLYALSEQRLNASREHELPFAVWCHVLVDGPSSSRRPRMNITLFYDGGHEFVWRFSPDVAGTWRWSTVCAEDSGLDGASGEFVVVSARAHSPGGLLADPERPRRLVHEDGSHYLPIGLEMDWLYAMNSNDAQRDATIDALSRHGFNQIIAQVYANFSDWSALPPNVAPRVSPTALTPWASADQLSLDLRFFRAWDALLFQLAEAAPQMVLHLMLYVGNKNVRWPERRSLADEVYWRHVLARFGAFGGLLLDVSKEAGSYGVGADYVVDRLHLMHEMNAHRRPITSHSGFEWSNRCELPRAGGAPLCDVASVQVHFKEDASDWAAPVWRPFEEQAHMYYEQMLLLAAQQPSLPMINVEFLYEAGEYGGCGGCG
;
A
#
# COMPACT_ATOMS: atom_id res chain seq x y z
N MET A 1 37.51 40.05 -10.23
CA MET A 1 37.10 39.03 -9.26
C MET A 1 35.75 38.50 -9.69
N GLN A 2 35.69 37.30 -10.28
CA GLN A 2 34.43 36.60 -10.52
C GLN A 2 33.93 36.05 -9.17
N PRO A 3 32.63 36.13 -8.86
CA PRO A 3 32.11 35.40 -7.72
C PRO A 3 32.16 33.91 -8.07
N VAL A 4 33.05 33.17 -7.39
CA VAL A 4 33.03 31.71 -7.37
C VAL A 4 31.75 31.33 -6.64
N GLY A 5 30.68 31.17 -7.40
CA GLY A 5 29.45 30.55 -6.92
C GLY A 5 29.79 29.14 -6.48
N ARG A 6 29.74 28.89 -5.17
CA ARG A 6 29.78 27.53 -4.61
C ARG A 6 28.53 26.82 -5.15
N VAL A 7 28.69 26.05 -6.22
CA VAL A 7 27.69 25.06 -6.62
C VAL A 7 27.63 24.08 -5.46
N MET A 8 26.58 24.15 -4.65
CA MET A 8 26.31 23.05 -3.72
C MET A 8 25.99 21.85 -4.59
N GLU A 9 26.86 20.83 -4.55
CA GLU A 9 26.58 19.53 -5.16
C GLU A 9 25.25 19.04 -4.59
N GLN A 10 24.21 19.09 -5.40
CA GLN A 10 22.94 18.44 -5.07
C GLN A 10 23.19 16.95 -5.18
N PRO A 11 22.90 16.15 -4.13
CA PRO A 11 23.19 14.74 -4.13
C PRO A 11 22.43 14.05 -5.27
N ALA A 12 23.15 13.25 -6.04
CA ALA A 12 22.55 12.42 -7.08
C ALA A 12 21.62 11.38 -6.44
N ILE A 13 20.43 11.19 -7.02
CA ILE A 13 19.47 10.16 -6.60
C ILE A 13 19.65 8.94 -7.50
N SER A 14 19.77 7.74 -6.93
CA SER A 14 19.76 6.52 -7.75
C SER A 14 18.37 6.29 -8.34
N LEU A 15 18.31 5.87 -9.60
CA LEU A 15 17.06 5.41 -10.21
C LEU A 15 16.35 4.39 -9.32
N TYR A 16 15.02 4.51 -9.20
CA TYR A 16 14.12 3.75 -8.32
C TYR A 16 14.26 3.96 -6.81
N ALA A 17 15.34 4.60 -6.34
CA ALA A 17 15.51 4.86 -4.92
C ALA A 17 14.54 5.94 -4.43
N LEU A 18 14.17 5.84 -3.16
CA LEU A 18 13.40 6.87 -2.49
C LEU A 18 14.30 8.09 -2.17
N SER A 19 13.80 9.28 -2.46
CA SER A 19 14.32 10.55 -1.96
C SER A 19 13.26 11.22 -1.10
N GLU A 20 13.72 11.89 -0.04
CA GLU A 20 12.86 12.58 0.90
C GLU A 20 13.36 14.02 1.07
N GLN A 21 12.44 14.97 0.98
CA GLN A 21 12.71 16.39 1.15
C GLN A 21 11.81 16.97 2.23
N ARG A 22 12.33 17.98 2.93
CA ARG A 22 11.69 18.63 4.06
C ARG A 22 11.57 20.12 3.83
N LEU A 23 10.43 20.67 4.19
CA LEU A 23 10.14 22.09 4.21
C LEU A 23 9.58 22.46 5.57
N ASN A 24 9.75 23.73 5.95
CA ASN A 24 9.19 24.25 7.18
C ASN A 24 8.08 25.24 6.87
N ALA A 25 6.91 25.02 7.47
CA ALA A 25 5.83 25.97 7.49
C ALA A 25 6.27 27.29 8.15
N SER A 26 5.77 28.40 7.62
CA SER A 26 6.01 29.74 8.15
C SER A 26 5.35 29.96 9.52
N ARG A 27 4.38 29.13 9.87
CA ARG A 27 3.63 29.17 11.12
C ARG A 27 3.23 27.77 11.59
N GLU A 28 2.82 27.67 12.85
CA GLU A 28 2.08 26.51 13.33
C GLU A 28 0.65 26.54 12.76
N HIS A 29 0.16 25.38 12.32
CA HIS A 29 -1.22 25.21 11.85
C HIS A 29 -2.04 24.54 12.95
N GLU A 30 -3.30 24.97 13.11
CA GLU A 30 -4.24 24.37 14.06
C GLU A 30 -4.59 22.92 13.67
N LEU A 31 -4.75 22.67 12.37
CA LEU A 31 -4.99 21.34 11.80
C LEU A 31 -3.91 21.00 10.78
N PRO A 32 -2.67 20.70 11.21
CA PRO A 32 -1.54 20.56 10.31
C PRO A 32 -1.68 19.36 9.35
N PHE A 33 -2.38 18.30 9.77
CA PHE A 33 -2.68 17.16 8.91
C PHE A 33 -3.73 17.44 7.82
N ALA A 34 -4.49 18.53 7.94
CA ALA A 34 -5.49 18.92 6.94
C ALA A 34 -4.91 19.85 5.84
N VAL A 35 -3.73 20.45 6.09
CA VAL A 35 -3.03 21.32 5.13
C VAL A 35 -2.82 20.58 3.81
N TRP A 36 -3.19 21.23 2.70
CA TRP A 36 -3.17 20.61 1.38
C TRP A 36 -2.28 21.39 0.43
N CYS A 37 -1.02 20.97 0.39
CA CYS A 37 -0.02 21.59 -0.46
C CYS A 37 0.69 20.54 -1.31
N HIS A 38 1.20 20.98 -2.44
CA HIS A 38 1.67 20.10 -3.49
C HIS A 38 3.07 20.47 -3.95
N VAL A 39 3.76 19.49 -4.52
CA VAL A 39 5.01 19.62 -5.24
C VAL A 39 4.78 19.19 -6.69
N LEU A 40 4.95 20.13 -7.59
CA LEU A 40 4.98 19.87 -9.02
C LEU A 40 6.39 19.40 -9.36
N VAL A 41 6.52 18.22 -9.96
CA VAL A 41 7.81 17.67 -10.40
C VAL A 41 7.78 17.41 -11.90
N ASP A 42 8.72 18.00 -12.62
CA ASP A 42 8.92 17.84 -14.06
C ASP A 42 10.20 17.03 -14.32
N GLY A 43 10.11 16.01 -15.16
CA GLY A 43 11.20 15.10 -15.49
C GLY A 43 11.43 14.89 -16.98
N PRO A 44 12.35 13.98 -17.33
CA PRO A 44 12.59 13.60 -18.72
C PRO A 44 11.33 13.05 -19.39
N SER A 45 11.12 13.38 -20.68
CA SER A 45 9.95 12.92 -21.44
C SER A 45 9.89 11.41 -21.67
N SER A 46 11.00 10.70 -21.44
CA SER A 46 11.07 9.24 -21.45
C SER A 46 10.48 8.60 -20.20
N SER A 47 10.25 9.37 -19.13
CA SER A 47 9.50 8.93 -17.96
C SER A 47 8.08 8.54 -18.36
N ARG A 48 7.51 7.54 -17.70
CA ARG A 48 6.08 7.23 -17.78
C ARG A 48 5.23 8.28 -17.05
N ARG A 49 5.88 9.06 -16.18
CA ARG A 49 5.31 10.09 -15.32
C ARG A 49 6.21 11.35 -15.38
N PRO A 50 6.33 11.99 -16.56
CA PRO A 50 7.23 13.14 -16.75
C PRO A 50 6.73 14.39 -16.01
N ARG A 51 5.49 14.36 -15.51
CA ARG A 51 4.89 15.39 -14.67
C ARG A 51 4.18 14.71 -13.51
N MET A 52 4.55 15.09 -12.29
CA MET A 52 3.96 14.56 -11.06
C MET A 52 3.41 15.71 -10.23
N ASN A 53 2.28 15.45 -9.59
CA ASN A 53 1.74 16.29 -8.53
C ASN A 53 1.81 15.50 -7.22
N ILE A 54 2.82 15.77 -6.39
CA ILE A 54 3.10 15.03 -5.16
C ILE A 54 2.58 15.84 -3.98
N THR A 55 1.76 15.25 -3.12
CA THR A 55 1.28 15.94 -1.92
C THR A 55 2.35 15.97 -0.82
N LEU A 56 2.49 17.11 -0.14
CA LEU A 56 3.20 17.19 1.13
C LEU A 56 2.40 16.55 2.28
N PHE A 57 3.09 15.96 3.24
CA PHE A 57 2.49 15.47 4.48
C PHE A 57 3.18 16.08 5.70
N TYR A 58 2.42 16.29 6.78
CA TYR A 58 2.94 16.83 8.02
C TYR A 58 3.77 15.78 8.77
N ASP A 59 4.94 16.17 9.32
CA ASP A 59 5.77 15.30 10.17
C ASP A 59 6.19 15.95 11.49
N GLY A 60 5.40 16.91 12.00
CA GLY A 60 5.57 17.42 13.37
C GLY A 60 6.28 18.78 13.45
N GLY A 61 5.97 19.54 14.50
CA GLY A 61 6.43 20.92 14.62
C GLY A 61 5.95 21.75 13.44
N HIS A 62 6.89 22.30 12.66
CA HIS A 62 6.64 23.02 11.42
C HIS A 62 6.97 22.19 10.16
N GLU A 63 7.39 20.93 10.33
CA GLU A 63 7.96 20.13 9.23
C GLU A 63 6.87 19.53 8.35
N PHE A 64 6.99 19.77 7.05
CA PHE A 64 6.25 19.09 6.00
C PHE A 64 7.22 18.37 5.08
N VAL A 65 6.86 17.16 4.70
CA VAL A 65 7.73 16.23 3.98
C VAL A 65 7.07 15.86 2.67
N TRP A 66 7.88 15.60 1.65
CA TRP A 66 7.44 14.91 0.45
C TRP A 66 8.49 13.90 0.02
N ARG A 67 8.03 12.85 -0.66
CA ARG A 67 8.87 11.74 -1.10
C ARG A 67 8.75 11.54 -2.60
N PHE A 68 9.86 11.15 -3.22
CA PHE A 68 9.99 11.04 -4.66
C PHE A 68 10.77 9.77 -5.03
N SER A 69 10.29 9.02 -6.03
CA SER A 69 11.04 7.92 -6.64
C SER A 69 11.02 8.01 -8.18
N PRO A 70 12.16 8.21 -8.84
CA PRO A 70 12.22 8.35 -10.29
C PRO A 70 12.12 7.00 -11.01
N ASP A 71 11.53 7.00 -12.20
CA ASP A 71 11.50 5.85 -13.14
C ASP A 71 12.49 5.97 -14.31
N VAL A 72 13.13 7.13 -14.48
CA VAL A 72 14.17 7.36 -15.49
C VAL A 72 15.30 8.24 -14.95
N ALA A 73 16.52 7.94 -15.42
CA ALA A 73 17.70 8.78 -15.17
C ALA A 73 17.60 10.12 -15.92
N GLY A 74 18.27 11.14 -15.41
CA GLY A 74 18.28 12.48 -15.96
C GLY A 74 17.92 13.54 -14.93
N THR A 75 17.70 14.76 -15.40
CA THR A 75 17.43 15.92 -14.56
C THR A 75 15.92 16.05 -14.29
N TRP A 76 15.57 16.18 -13.02
CA TRP A 76 14.20 16.40 -12.55
C TRP A 76 14.14 17.72 -11.79
N ARG A 77 13.13 18.54 -12.06
CA ARG A 77 12.92 19.84 -11.41
C ARG A 77 11.64 19.80 -10.59
N TRP A 78 11.62 20.54 -9.50
CA TRP A 78 10.44 20.62 -8.67
C TRP A 78 10.16 22.03 -8.17
N SER A 79 8.89 22.32 -7.93
CA SER A 79 8.43 23.53 -7.26
C SER A 79 7.21 23.22 -6.38
N THR A 80 7.06 23.95 -5.29
CA THR A 80 5.94 23.79 -4.36
C THR A 80 4.85 24.81 -4.63
N VAL A 81 3.60 24.39 -4.43
CA VAL A 81 2.40 25.22 -4.54
C VAL A 81 1.57 25.03 -3.27
N CYS A 82 1.43 26.11 -2.51
CA CYS A 82 0.77 26.11 -1.21
C CYS A 82 0.10 27.46 -0.94
N ALA A 83 -1.19 27.60 -1.25
CA ALA A 83 -1.92 28.84 -0.99
C ALA A 83 -2.07 29.15 0.52
N GLU A 84 -1.98 28.12 1.36
CA GLU A 84 -2.25 28.19 2.79
C GLU A 84 -1.03 28.66 3.60
N ASP A 85 0.21 28.43 3.13
CA ASP A 85 1.44 28.71 3.88
C ASP A 85 2.60 29.17 2.98
N SER A 86 3.08 30.40 3.22
CA SER A 86 4.17 31.00 2.43
C SER A 86 5.55 30.40 2.68
N GLY A 87 5.74 29.65 3.77
CA GLY A 87 6.97 28.88 4.02
C GLY A 87 7.01 27.56 3.25
N LEU A 88 5.84 27.08 2.83
CA LEU A 88 5.69 25.89 2.00
C LEU A 88 5.47 26.22 0.52
N ASP A 89 5.15 27.47 0.16
CA ASP A 89 4.90 27.92 -1.21
C ASP A 89 6.16 28.39 -1.94
N GLY A 90 6.24 28.13 -3.24
CA GLY A 90 7.28 28.68 -4.11
C GLY A 90 8.71 28.17 -3.87
N ALA A 91 8.91 27.20 -2.96
CA ALA A 91 10.18 26.50 -2.85
C ALA A 91 10.44 25.69 -4.12
N SER A 92 11.69 25.61 -4.57
CA SER A 92 12.03 24.88 -5.80
C SER A 92 13.43 24.31 -5.76
N GLY A 93 13.69 23.35 -6.63
CA GLY A 93 14.98 22.70 -6.73
C GLY A 93 15.08 21.77 -7.92
N GLU A 94 16.17 21.01 -7.94
CA GLU A 94 16.49 20.06 -9.00
C GLU A 94 17.12 18.80 -8.37
N PHE A 95 16.98 17.68 -9.06
CA PHE A 95 17.70 16.44 -8.80
C PHE A 95 18.38 15.96 -10.07
N VAL A 96 19.55 15.35 -9.89
CA VAL A 96 20.17 14.54 -10.94
C VAL A 96 19.95 13.08 -10.58
N VAL A 97 19.18 12.37 -11.40
CA VAL A 97 18.94 10.94 -11.25
C VAL A 97 19.97 10.16 -12.06
N VAL A 98 20.69 9.27 -11.40
CA VAL A 98 21.72 8.41 -11.97
C VAL A 98 21.23 6.97 -12.10
N SER A 99 22.09 6.07 -12.59
CA SER A 99 21.75 4.65 -12.72
C SER A 99 21.24 4.03 -11.41
N ALA A 100 20.39 3.02 -11.54
CA ALA A 100 19.88 2.29 -10.39
C ALA A 100 21.02 1.60 -9.64
N ARG A 101 20.81 1.38 -8.34
CA ARG A 101 21.66 0.46 -7.59
C ARG A 101 21.47 -0.96 -8.13
N ALA A 102 22.47 -1.82 -7.95
CA ALA A 102 22.33 -3.24 -8.27
C ALA A 102 21.12 -3.83 -7.52
N HIS A 103 20.36 -4.69 -8.20
CA HIS A 103 19.20 -5.39 -7.63
C HIS A 103 18.08 -4.47 -7.11
N SER A 104 17.94 -3.26 -7.65
CA SER A 104 16.81 -2.38 -7.38
C SER A 104 15.85 -2.44 -8.58
N PRO A 105 14.78 -3.26 -8.54
CA PRO A 105 13.96 -3.48 -9.72
C PRO A 105 12.96 -2.33 -9.97
N GLY A 106 12.72 -1.50 -8.95
CA GLY A 106 11.77 -0.41 -8.99
C GLY A 106 10.33 -0.85 -8.74
N GLY A 107 9.40 0.06 -8.99
CA GLY A 107 7.98 -0.17 -8.73
C GLY A 107 7.37 -1.36 -9.48
N LEU A 108 6.31 -1.94 -8.92
CA LEU A 108 5.52 -2.95 -9.60
C LEU A 108 4.56 -2.32 -10.62
N LEU A 109 4.30 -2.99 -11.75
CA LEU A 109 3.28 -2.59 -12.72
C LEU A 109 2.76 -3.77 -13.54
N ALA A 110 1.61 -3.59 -14.21
CA ALA A 110 1.15 -4.50 -15.24
C ALA A 110 2.10 -4.50 -16.45
N ASP A 111 2.41 -5.68 -16.98
CA ASP A 111 3.30 -5.84 -18.13
C ASP A 111 2.64 -5.26 -19.40
N PRO A 112 3.23 -4.26 -20.07
CA PRO A 112 2.63 -3.60 -21.23
C PRO A 112 2.52 -4.52 -22.45
N GLU A 113 3.36 -5.57 -22.54
CA GLU A 113 3.31 -6.54 -23.64
C GLU A 113 2.45 -7.76 -23.30
N ARG A 114 2.27 -8.05 -22.00
CA ARG A 114 1.53 -9.22 -21.51
C ARG A 114 0.66 -8.82 -20.32
N PRO A 115 -0.45 -8.09 -20.54
CA PRO A 115 -1.15 -7.34 -19.50
C PRO A 115 -1.72 -8.17 -18.33
N ARG A 116 -1.76 -9.50 -18.40
CA ARG A 116 -2.07 -10.38 -17.27
C ARG A 116 -0.87 -10.68 -16.34
N ARG A 117 0.31 -10.17 -16.66
CA ARG A 117 1.55 -10.40 -15.90
C ARG A 117 1.94 -9.13 -15.18
N LEU A 118 2.72 -9.31 -14.13
CA LEU A 118 3.33 -8.23 -13.38
C LEU A 118 4.83 -8.19 -13.69
N VAL A 119 5.37 -6.99 -13.78
CA VAL A 119 6.79 -6.71 -13.94
C VAL A 119 7.19 -5.55 -13.04
N HIS A 120 8.48 -5.45 -12.75
CA HIS A 120 9.03 -4.25 -12.14
C HIS A 120 9.42 -3.19 -13.19
N GLU A 121 9.76 -1.97 -12.75
CA GLU A 121 10.15 -0.86 -13.62
C GLU A 121 11.41 -1.13 -14.45
N ASP A 122 12.28 -2.05 -14.00
CA ASP A 122 13.44 -2.53 -14.75
C ASP A 122 13.10 -3.60 -15.82
N GLY A 123 11.84 -4.05 -15.87
CA GLY A 123 11.34 -5.08 -16.78
C GLY A 123 11.44 -6.51 -16.27
N SER A 124 11.99 -6.74 -15.07
CA SER A 124 12.02 -8.07 -14.46
C SER A 124 10.62 -8.59 -14.14
N HIS A 125 10.40 -9.89 -14.35
CA HIS A 125 9.10 -10.51 -14.10
C HIS A 125 8.83 -10.67 -12.59
N TYR A 126 7.56 -10.45 -12.21
CA TYR A 126 7.10 -10.63 -10.84
C TYR A 126 5.99 -11.68 -10.79
N LEU A 127 6.21 -12.72 -9.97
CA LEU A 127 5.21 -13.71 -9.60
C LEU A 127 5.07 -13.64 -8.07
N PRO A 128 3.93 -13.24 -7.52
CA PRO A 128 3.75 -13.14 -6.07
C PRO A 128 3.85 -14.52 -5.40
N ILE A 129 4.71 -14.60 -4.39
CA ILE A 129 4.86 -15.69 -3.44
C ILE A 129 4.77 -15.03 -2.07
N GLY A 130 3.53 -14.94 -1.57
CA GLY A 130 3.18 -14.08 -0.45
C GLY A 130 2.89 -14.79 0.85
N LEU A 131 3.03 -14.02 1.95
CA LEU A 131 2.50 -14.36 3.26
C LEU A 131 1.65 -13.22 3.80
N GLU A 132 0.54 -13.59 4.43
CA GLU A 132 -0.25 -12.64 5.20
C GLU A 132 0.37 -12.42 6.58
N MET A 133 0.64 -11.16 6.89
CA MET A 133 1.23 -10.69 8.14
C MET A 133 0.36 -9.58 8.72
N ASP A 134 -0.86 -9.96 9.11
CA ASP A 134 -1.92 -9.10 9.66
C ASP A 134 -1.52 -8.33 10.96
N TRP A 135 -0.30 -8.51 11.43
CA TRP A 135 0.30 -7.95 12.65
C TRP A 135 1.57 -7.13 12.38
N LEU A 136 1.91 -6.90 11.12
CA LEU A 136 3.15 -6.24 10.70
C LEU A 136 3.33 -4.85 11.36
N TYR A 137 2.25 -4.07 11.44
CA TYR A 137 2.21 -2.76 12.11
C TYR A 137 2.58 -2.80 13.60
N ALA A 138 2.41 -3.95 14.25
CA ALA A 138 2.67 -4.14 15.67
C ALA A 138 4.12 -4.53 15.96
N MET A 139 4.96 -4.75 14.93
CA MET A 139 6.39 -5.00 15.08
C MET A 139 7.14 -3.71 15.48
N ASN A 140 6.86 -3.21 16.68
CA ASN A 140 7.44 -1.97 17.17
C ASN A 140 8.94 -2.12 17.46
N SER A 141 9.71 -1.20 16.89
CA SER A 141 11.08 -0.72 17.22
C SER A 141 12.24 -1.71 17.43
N ASN A 142 12.04 -3.03 17.42
CA ASN A 142 13.18 -3.95 17.45
C ASN A 142 13.70 -4.17 16.02
N ASP A 143 14.62 -3.31 15.59
CA ASP A 143 15.30 -3.41 14.28
C ASP A 143 15.79 -4.84 14.02
N ALA A 144 16.38 -5.49 15.02
CA ALA A 144 16.89 -6.86 14.88
C ALA A 144 15.79 -7.90 14.64
N GLN A 145 14.61 -7.74 15.24
CA GLN A 145 13.48 -8.65 14.98
C GLN A 145 12.91 -8.43 13.57
N ARG A 146 12.83 -7.17 13.13
CA ARG A 146 12.40 -6.84 11.77
C ARG A 146 13.40 -7.37 10.74
N ASP A 147 14.69 -7.16 10.97
CA ASP A 147 15.77 -7.64 10.12
C ASP A 147 15.71 -9.16 10.00
N ALA A 148 15.63 -9.87 11.13
CA ALA A 148 15.54 -11.31 11.13
C ALA A 148 14.29 -11.83 10.40
N THR A 149 13.16 -11.12 10.51
CA THR A 149 11.93 -11.48 9.81
C THR A 149 12.07 -11.27 8.29
N ILE A 150 12.54 -10.10 7.85
CA ILE A 150 12.71 -9.77 6.43
C ILE A 150 13.75 -10.69 5.77
N ASP A 151 14.86 -10.94 6.45
CA ASP A 151 15.89 -11.88 6.01
C ASP A 151 15.34 -13.31 5.90
N ALA A 152 14.57 -13.78 6.89
CA ALA A 152 13.94 -15.10 6.82
C ALA A 152 12.99 -15.20 5.62
N LEU A 153 12.11 -14.22 5.42
CA LEU A 153 11.19 -14.20 4.28
C LEU A 153 11.96 -14.31 2.95
N SER A 154 12.98 -13.48 2.78
CA SER A 154 13.80 -13.45 1.57
C SER A 154 14.57 -14.76 1.35
N ARG A 155 15.18 -15.33 2.40
CA ARG A 155 15.91 -16.61 2.31
C ARG A 155 15.01 -17.80 2.02
N HIS A 156 13.74 -17.73 2.38
CA HIS A 156 12.74 -18.76 2.09
C HIS A 156 11.99 -18.54 0.76
N GLY A 157 12.36 -17.52 -0.01
CA GLY A 157 11.83 -17.28 -1.36
C GLY A 157 10.50 -16.52 -1.39
N PHE A 158 10.04 -15.98 -0.27
CA PHE A 158 8.89 -15.06 -0.26
C PHE A 158 9.30 -13.71 -0.83
N ASN A 159 8.43 -13.14 -1.66
CA ASN A 159 8.62 -11.83 -2.28
C ASN A 159 7.39 -10.92 -2.14
N GLN A 160 6.38 -11.35 -1.38
CA GLN A 160 5.23 -10.52 -1.04
C GLN A 160 4.86 -10.63 0.44
N ILE A 161 4.50 -9.49 1.03
CA ILE A 161 3.85 -9.42 2.34
C ILE A 161 2.46 -8.81 2.12
N ILE A 162 1.43 -9.44 2.65
CA ILE A 162 0.08 -8.90 2.69
C ILE A 162 -0.19 -8.42 4.11
N ALA A 163 -0.48 -7.15 4.29
CA ALA A 163 -0.75 -6.58 5.61
C ALA A 163 -1.70 -5.40 5.51
N GLN A 164 -2.34 -5.07 6.61
CA GLN A 164 -3.10 -3.85 6.78
C GLN A 164 -2.30 -2.79 7.54
N VAL A 165 -2.61 -1.52 7.30
CA VAL A 165 -1.99 -0.40 8.02
C VAL A 165 -2.20 -0.54 9.53
N TYR A 166 -3.42 -0.90 9.94
CA TYR A 166 -3.79 -1.05 11.34
C TYR A 166 -4.96 -2.00 11.55
N ALA A 167 -4.95 -2.71 12.67
CA ALA A 167 -6.02 -3.58 13.14
C ALA A 167 -6.09 -3.54 14.67
N ASN A 168 -7.23 -3.91 15.28
CA ASN A 168 -7.24 -4.40 16.66
C ASN A 168 -7.36 -5.93 16.65
N PHE A 169 -7.20 -6.54 17.83
CA PHE A 169 -7.49 -7.96 17.97
C PHE A 169 -8.98 -8.22 17.64
N SER A 170 -9.20 -9.27 16.86
CA SER A 170 -10.51 -9.88 16.67
C SER A 170 -10.48 -11.32 17.16
N ASP A 171 -11.63 -11.78 17.59
CA ASP A 171 -11.93 -13.04 18.27
C ASP A 171 -11.89 -14.28 17.34
N TRP A 172 -11.56 -14.10 16.05
CA TRP A 172 -11.41 -15.19 15.08
C TRP A 172 -10.38 -16.25 15.50
N SER A 173 -9.40 -15.90 16.33
CA SER A 173 -8.49 -16.84 16.97
C SER A 173 -8.72 -16.81 18.48
N ALA A 174 -9.44 -17.81 18.99
CA ALA A 174 -9.69 -17.94 20.43
C ALA A 174 -8.35 -18.12 21.17
N LEU A 175 -7.91 -17.07 21.87
CA LEU A 175 -6.78 -17.19 22.77
C LEU A 175 -7.22 -17.95 24.03
N PRO A 176 -6.33 -18.76 24.63
CA PRO A 176 -6.61 -19.36 25.93
C PRO A 176 -6.99 -18.29 26.96
N PRO A 177 -7.88 -18.61 27.93
CA PRO A 177 -8.19 -17.69 29.02
C PRO A 177 -6.89 -17.21 29.70
N ASN A 178 -6.74 -15.89 29.87
CA ASN A 178 -5.58 -15.20 30.45
C ASN A 178 -4.34 -15.02 29.54
N VAL A 179 -4.43 -15.32 28.24
CA VAL A 179 -3.40 -14.87 27.29
C VAL A 179 -3.82 -13.52 26.71
N ALA A 180 -3.12 -12.45 27.13
CA ALA A 180 -3.30 -11.15 26.50
C ALA A 180 -2.93 -11.26 25.00
N PRO A 181 -3.73 -10.68 24.08
CA PRO A 181 -3.35 -10.63 22.68
C PRO A 181 -1.98 -9.97 22.56
N ARG A 182 -1.01 -10.65 21.92
CA ARG A 182 0.35 -10.10 21.75
C ARG A 182 0.37 -8.80 20.93
N VAL A 183 -0.69 -8.55 20.18
CA VAL A 183 -0.83 -7.49 19.18
C VAL A 183 -1.97 -6.53 19.48
N SER A 184 -2.65 -6.63 20.64
CA SER A 184 -3.70 -5.65 20.97
C SER A 184 -3.93 -5.49 22.48
N PRO A 185 -4.05 -4.24 22.97
CA PRO A 185 -3.81 -3.00 22.23
C PRO A 185 -2.31 -2.88 21.87
N THR A 186 -2.01 -2.46 20.65
CA THR A 186 -0.64 -2.07 20.30
C THR A 186 -0.27 -0.82 21.08
N ALA A 187 1.02 -0.65 21.38
CA ALA A 187 1.50 0.55 22.09
C ALA A 187 1.29 1.85 21.29
N LEU A 188 1.07 1.74 19.97
CA LEU A 188 0.87 2.85 19.04
C LEU A 188 -0.37 2.59 18.19
N THR A 189 -1.18 3.62 17.98
CA THR A 189 -2.38 3.61 17.12
C THR A 189 -2.30 4.75 16.12
N PRO A 190 -3.04 4.74 14.99
CA PRO A 190 -2.95 5.80 13.99
C PRO A 190 -3.36 7.19 14.48
N TRP A 191 -4.23 7.29 15.49
CA TRP A 191 -4.80 8.56 15.96
C TRP A 191 -4.24 8.97 17.33
N ALA A 192 -3.95 10.26 17.48
CA ALA A 192 -3.50 10.89 18.73
C ALA A 192 -4.60 11.69 19.43
N SER A 193 -5.68 12.03 18.72
CA SER A 193 -6.83 12.77 19.25
C SER A 193 -8.13 11.97 19.12
N ALA A 194 -9.11 12.28 19.98
CA ALA A 194 -10.40 11.60 20.01
C ALA A 194 -11.30 11.93 18.79
N ASP A 195 -11.11 13.10 18.19
CA ASP A 195 -11.78 13.53 16.94
C ASP A 195 -11.09 13.00 15.68
N GLN A 196 -9.95 12.29 15.85
CA GLN A 196 -9.18 11.64 14.78
C GLN A 196 -8.58 12.60 13.73
N LEU A 197 -8.61 13.91 13.99
CA LEU A 197 -7.98 14.93 13.14
C LEU A 197 -6.46 15.07 13.37
N SER A 198 -5.96 14.56 14.51
CA SER A 198 -4.53 14.45 14.78
C SER A 198 -4.09 12.99 14.72
N LEU A 199 -3.09 12.71 13.88
CA LEU A 199 -2.49 11.40 13.74
C LEU A 199 -1.28 11.24 14.67
N ASP A 200 -1.01 10.01 15.13
CA ASP A 200 0.16 9.71 15.97
C ASP A 200 1.40 9.52 15.09
N LEU A 201 2.26 10.53 15.03
CA LEU A 201 3.49 10.46 14.23
C LEU A 201 4.45 9.34 14.67
N ARG A 202 4.37 8.86 15.93
CA ARG A 202 5.20 7.72 16.37
C ARG A 202 4.80 6.45 15.63
N PHE A 203 3.49 6.24 15.42
CA PHE A 203 2.96 5.13 14.65
C PHE A 203 3.43 5.19 13.19
N PHE A 204 3.25 6.35 12.55
CA PHE A 204 3.63 6.52 11.13
C PHE A 204 5.14 6.48 10.90
N ARG A 205 5.96 6.96 11.84
CA ARG A 205 7.43 6.82 11.79
C ARG A 205 7.90 5.39 12.03
N ALA A 206 7.16 4.59 12.80
CA ALA A 206 7.46 3.16 12.92
C ALA A 206 7.21 2.43 11.59
N TRP A 207 6.13 2.78 10.88
CA TRP A 207 5.90 2.34 9.51
C TRP A 207 6.99 2.81 8.54
N ASP A 208 7.42 4.07 8.61
CA ASP A 208 8.53 4.56 7.80
C ASP A 208 9.78 3.70 7.99
N ALA A 209 10.18 3.42 9.23
CA ALA A 209 11.34 2.60 9.52
C ALA A 209 11.26 1.22 8.85
N LEU A 210 10.08 0.58 8.91
CA LEU A 210 9.83 -0.70 8.25
C LEU A 210 9.92 -0.58 6.72
N LEU A 211 9.28 0.43 6.12
CA LEU A 211 9.26 0.61 4.66
C LEU A 211 10.65 0.95 4.10
N PHE A 212 11.42 1.80 4.80
CA PHE A 212 12.81 2.08 4.46
C PHE A 212 13.68 0.82 4.55
N GLN A 213 13.49 0.03 5.61
CA GLN A 213 14.20 -1.23 5.80
C GLN A 213 13.87 -2.24 4.69
N LEU A 214 12.60 -2.39 4.31
CA LEU A 214 12.19 -3.22 3.17
C LEU A 214 12.82 -2.72 1.87
N ALA A 215 12.77 -1.42 1.59
CA ALA A 215 13.33 -0.84 0.37
C ALA A 215 14.85 -1.03 0.24
N GLU A 216 15.59 -1.02 1.35
CA GLU A 216 17.06 -1.17 1.34
C GLU A 216 17.49 -2.65 1.44
N ALA A 217 16.88 -3.45 2.31
CA ALA A 217 17.31 -4.82 2.59
C ALA A 217 16.66 -5.88 1.68
N ALA A 218 15.46 -5.60 1.16
CA ALA A 218 14.70 -6.52 0.31
C ALA A 218 13.94 -5.75 -0.79
N PRO A 219 14.64 -5.05 -1.71
CA PRO A 219 14.03 -4.19 -2.74
C PRO A 219 13.08 -4.91 -3.71
N GLN A 220 13.11 -6.24 -3.76
CA GLN A 220 12.19 -7.10 -4.52
C GLN A 220 10.91 -7.48 -3.75
N MET A 221 10.86 -7.21 -2.44
CA MET A 221 9.69 -7.49 -1.61
C MET A 221 8.59 -6.47 -1.90
N VAL A 222 7.43 -6.97 -2.30
CA VAL A 222 6.22 -6.14 -2.47
C VAL A 222 5.38 -6.24 -1.21
N LEU A 223 5.05 -5.10 -0.61
CA LEU A 223 4.03 -4.98 0.41
C LEU A 223 2.69 -4.67 -0.26
N HIS A 224 1.79 -5.66 -0.25
CA HIS A 224 0.37 -5.47 -0.50
C HIS A 224 -0.24 -4.88 0.77
N LEU A 225 -0.48 -3.58 0.76
CA LEU A 225 -0.90 -2.81 1.94
C LEU A 225 -2.38 -2.44 1.85
N MET A 226 -3.19 -3.01 2.75
CA MET A 226 -4.60 -2.68 2.93
C MET A 226 -4.74 -1.46 3.84
N LEU A 227 -5.34 -0.40 3.30
CA LEU A 227 -5.45 0.89 3.99
C LEU A 227 -6.61 0.91 4.99
N TYR A 228 -7.62 0.06 4.81
CA TYR A 228 -8.76 -0.10 5.70
C TYR A 228 -9.01 -1.58 6.02
N VAL A 229 -9.64 -1.87 7.17
CA VAL A 229 -10.16 -3.20 7.47
C VAL A 229 -11.44 -3.12 8.32
N GLY A 230 -12.51 -3.78 7.86
CA GLY A 230 -13.81 -3.73 8.52
C GLY A 230 -13.99 -4.66 9.72
N ASN A 231 -13.25 -5.76 9.79
CA ASN A 231 -13.51 -6.88 10.72
C ASN A 231 -12.54 -6.97 11.92
N LYS A 232 -11.78 -5.91 12.20
CA LYS A 232 -10.76 -5.91 13.26
C LYS A 232 -11.05 -4.94 14.39
N ASN A 233 -12.32 -4.66 14.70
CA ASN A 233 -12.74 -3.80 15.82
C ASN A 233 -12.05 -2.42 15.87
N VAL A 234 -11.65 -1.87 14.72
CA VAL A 234 -11.01 -0.55 14.63
C VAL A 234 -12.08 0.53 14.63
N ARG A 235 -11.90 1.54 15.49
CA ARG A 235 -12.72 2.76 15.45
C ARG A 235 -12.21 3.67 14.33
N TRP A 236 -12.58 3.35 13.10
CA TRP A 236 -12.27 4.20 11.95
C TRP A 236 -13.01 5.55 12.03
N PRO A 237 -12.46 6.63 11.44
CA PRO A 237 -13.19 7.87 11.24
C PRO A 237 -14.53 7.65 10.54
N GLU A 238 -15.47 8.56 10.75
CA GLU A 238 -16.70 8.57 9.96
C GLU A 238 -16.33 8.72 8.48
N ARG A 239 -16.83 7.83 7.64
CA ARG A 239 -16.50 7.79 6.20
C ARG A 239 -16.84 9.12 5.54
N ARG A 240 -15.92 9.64 4.72
CA ARG A 240 -16.01 10.95 4.05
C ARG A 240 -16.05 12.16 4.98
N SER A 241 -15.78 11.97 6.27
CA SER A 241 -15.50 13.10 7.17
C SER A 241 -14.11 13.68 6.89
N LEU A 242 -13.83 14.85 7.44
CA LEU A 242 -12.49 15.43 7.40
C LEU A 242 -11.42 14.51 8.03
N ALA A 243 -11.77 13.78 9.10
CA ALA A 243 -10.85 12.85 9.75
C ALA A 243 -10.54 11.62 8.87
N ASP A 244 -11.51 11.16 8.06
CA ASP A 244 -11.29 10.12 7.06
C ASP A 244 -10.34 10.62 5.96
N GLU A 245 -10.60 11.81 5.42
CA GLU A 245 -9.72 12.46 4.44
C GLU A 245 -8.29 12.65 4.96
N VAL A 246 -8.14 13.12 6.20
CA VAL A 246 -6.83 13.29 6.86
C VAL A 246 -6.07 11.97 6.91
N TYR A 247 -6.73 10.87 7.31
CA TYR A 247 -6.09 9.56 7.38
C TYR A 247 -5.62 9.08 6.00
N TRP A 248 -6.52 9.06 5.02
CA TRP A 248 -6.22 8.56 3.68
C TRP A 248 -5.13 9.39 3.01
N ARG A 249 -5.25 10.72 3.05
CA ARG A 249 -4.28 11.62 2.43
C ARG A 249 -2.91 11.48 3.06
N HIS A 250 -2.84 11.37 4.39
CA HIS A 250 -1.56 11.21 5.09
C HIS A 250 -0.88 9.89 4.73
N VAL A 251 -1.62 8.77 4.73
CA VAL A 251 -1.08 7.45 4.35
C VAL A 251 -0.57 7.46 2.91
N LEU A 252 -1.38 7.96 1.97
CA LEU A 252 -1.03 7.98 0.54
C LEU A 252 0.16 8.91 0.25
N ALA A 253 0.18 10.12 0.81
CA ALA A 253 1.28 11.06 0.63
C ALA A 253 2.58 10.56 1.27
N ARG A 254 2.49 9.92 2.44
CA ARG A 254 3.66 9.40 3.17
C ARG A 254 4.22 8.14 2.54
N PHE A 255 3.40 7.21 2.06
CA PHE A 255 3.87 5.91 1.60
C PHE A 255 3.93 5.77 0.06
N GLY A 256 3.15 6.55 -0.71
CA GLY A 256 2.97 6.33 -2.15
C GLY A 256 4.23 6.40 -3.02
N ALA A 257 5.35 6.90 -2.49
CA ALA A 257 6.64 6.94 -3.19
C ALA A 257 7.47 5.65 -3.06
N PHE A 258 7.20 4.76 -2.10
CA PHE A 258 7.95 3.50 -1.98
C PHE A 258 7.67 2.56 -3.17
N GLY A 259 8.72 2.05 -3.81
CA GLY A 259 8.63 1.20 -5.01
C GLY A 259 7.89 -0.12 -4.77
N GLY A 260 8.19 -0.78 -3.64
CA GLY A 260 7.63 -2.08 -3.28
C GLY A 260 6.21 -2.02 -2.71
N LEU A 261 5.33 -1.14 -3.19
CA LEU A 261 3.94 -1.07 -2.71
C LEU A 261 2.94 -1.50 -3.79
N LEU A 262 2.00 -2.34 -3.38
CA LEU A 262 0.71 -2.55 -4.01
C LEU A 262 -0.35 -2.01 -3.03
N LEU A 263 -1.06 -0.96 -3.44
CA LEU A 263 -2.00 -0.25 -2.57
C LEU A 263 -3.39 -0.86 -2.69
N ASP A 264 -4.00 -1.16 -1.55
CA ASP A 264 -5.31 -1.79 -1.48
C ASP A 264 -6.26 -0.98 -0.61
N VAL A 265 -7.46 -0.73 -1.10
CA VAL A 265 -8.48 -0.01 -0.34
C VAL A 265 -8.74 -0.70 0.99
N SER A 266 -9.00 -2.02 0.98
CA SER A 266 -9.54 -2.70 2.15
C SER A 266 -9.35 -4.20 2.11
N LYS A 267 -9.12 -4.80 3.29
CA LYS A 267 -9.42 -6.22 3.50
C LYS A 267 -10.94 -6.43 3.43
N GLU A 268 -11.41 -7.39 2.61
CA GLU A 268 -12.83 -7.70 2.43
C GLU A 268 -13.68 -6.45 2.08
N ALA A 269 -13.22 -5.71 1.07
CA ALA A 269 -13.86 -4.51 0.57
C ALA A 269 -15.34 -4.79 0.24
N GLY A 270 -16.22 -3.94 0.76
CA GLY A 270 -17.66 -4.08 0.59
C GLY A 270 -18.42 -4.79 1.70
N SER A 271 -17.70 -5.37 2.65
CA SER A 271 -18.27 -6.03 3.81
C SER A 271 -18.37 -5.07 5.01
N TYR A 272 -18.94 -5.54 6.13
CA TYR A 272 -18.96 -4.82 7.42
C TYR A 272 -19.59 -3.41 7.35
N GLY A 273 -20.66 -3.31 6.57
CA GLY A 273 -21.40 -2.05 6.38
C GLY A 273 -20.66 -1.00 5.56
N VAL A 274 -19.60 -1.37 4.83
CA VAL A 274 -18.93 -0.51 3.84
C VAL A 274 -19.62 -0.68 2.49
N GLY A 275 -20.23 0.38 1.97
CA GLY A 275 -20.85 0.37 0.64
C GLY A 275 -19.83 0.45 -0.50
N ALA A 276 -20.22 -0.03 -1.69
CA ALA A 276 -19.41 0.06 -2.89
C ALA A 276 -19.10 1.50 -3.32
N ASP A 277 -20.02 2.42 -3.05
CA ASP A 277 -19.85 3.84 -3.28
C ASP A 277 -18.65 4.42 -2.51
N TYR A 278 -18.40 3.95 -1.29
CA TYR A 278 -17.25 4.41 -0.50
C TYR A 278 -15.95 3.83 -1.03
N VAL A 279 -15.92 2.54 -1.39
CA VAL A 279 -14.73 1.91 -1.97
C VAL A 279 -14.33 2.59 -3.28
N VAL A 280 -15.29 2.86 -4.16
CA VAL A 280 -15.06 3.59 -5.43
C VAL A 280 -14.53 5.00 -5.18
N ASP A 281 -15.11 5.71 -4.22
CA ASP A 281 -14.66 7.03 -3.80
C ASP A 281 -13.20 7.01 -3.29
N ARG A 282 -12.81 6.00 -2.50
CA ARG A 282 -11.41 5.81 -2.07
C ARG A 282 -10.48 5.42 -3.21
N LEU A 283 -10.92 4.59 -4.16
CA LEU A 283 -10.13 4.29 -5.38
C LEU A 283 -9.84 5.56 -6.18
N HIS A 284 -10.81 6.46 -6.34
CA HIS A 284 -10.59 7.74 -7.02
C HIS A 284 -9.55 8.60 -6.30
N LEU A 285 -9.63 8.71 -4.97
CA LEU A 285 -8.62 9.41 -4.17
C LEU A 285 -7.23 8.78 -4.31
N MET A 286 -7.15 7.45 -4.32
CA MET A 286 -5.89 6.74 -4.55
C MET A 286 -5.30 7.08 -5.92
N HIS A 287 -6.10 7.09 -7.00
CA HIS A 287 -5.65 7.52 -8.33
C HIS A 287 -5.17 8.97 -8.35
N GLU A 288 -5.89 9.88 -7.70
CA GLU A 288 -5.54 11.29 -7.62
C GLU A 288 -4.18 11.52 -6.94
N MET A 289 -3.92 10.80 -5.85
CA MET A 289 -2.71 10.98 -5.03
C MET A 289 -1.52 10.11 -5.46
N ASN A 290 -1.73 9.16 -6.37
CA ASN A 290 -0.72 8.18 -6.77
C ASN A 290 0.16 8.68 -7.91
N ALA A 291 0.89 9.77 -7.65
CA ALA A 291 1.82 10.38 -8.61
C ALA A 291 2.89 9.40 -9.15
N HIS A 292 3.21 8.37 -8.37
CA HIS A 292 4.20 7.35 -8.71
C HIS A 292 3.62 6.15 -9.47
N ARG A 293 2.28 6.07 -9.62
CA ARG A 293 1.56 4.97 -10.28
C ARG A 293 1.88 3.59 -9.69
N ARG A 294 1.83 3.49 -8.36
CA ARG A 294 1.82 2.18 -7.67
C ARG A 294 0.55 1.41 -8.01
N PRO A 295 0.59 0.09 -8.20
CA PRO A 295 -0.62 -0.65 -8.53
C PRO A 295 -1.67 -0.52 -7.45
N ILE A 296 -2.92 -0.27 -7.85
CA ILE A 296 -4.09 -0.15 -6.97
C ILE A 296 -4.98 -1.38 -7.10
N THR A 297 -5.54 -1.84 -5.98
CA THR A 297 -6.56 -2.89 -5.93
C THR A 297 -7.62 -2.62 -4.86
N SER A 298 -8.63 -3.49 -4.79
CA SER A 298 -9.64 -3.53 -3.74
C SER A 298 -9.99 -4.97 -3.40
N HIS A 299 -9.32 -5.54 -2.41
CA HIS A 299 -9.41 -6.96 -2.06
C HIS A 299 -10.78 -7.37 -1.51
N SER A 300 -11.39 -8.43 -2.06
CA SER A 300 -12.63 -9.07 -1.56
C SER A 300 -12.88 -10.41 -2.28
N GLY A 301 -14.13 -10.89 -2.29
CA GLY A 301 -14.61 -12.00 -3.13
C GLY A 301 -14.85 -11.61 -4.61
N PHE A 302 -15.57 -12.45 -5.36
CA PHE A 302 -15.82 -12.29 -6.81
C PHE A 302 -16.98 -11.34 -7.19
N GLU A 303 -17.66 -10.75 -6.20
CA GLU A 303 -18.97 -10.12 -6.43
C GLU A 303 -18.89 -8.75 -7.12
N TRP A 304 -18.03 -7.84 -6.68
CA TRP A 304 -17.92 -6.52 -7.31
C TRP A 304 -16.60 -5.77 -7.12
N SER A 305 -15.96 -5.83 -5.95
CA SER A 305 -14.75 -5.02 -5.69
C SER A 305 -13.54 -5.47 -6.53
N ASN A 306 -13.46 -6.76 -6.84
CA ASN A 306 -12.41 -7.33 -7.68
C ASN A 306 -12.69 -7.34 -9.18
N ARG A 307 -13.96 -7.11 -9.56
CA ARG A 307 -14.25 -6.85 -10.98
C ARG A 307 -13.75 -5.47 -11.38
N CYS A 308 -13.57 -4.58 -10.39
CA CYS A 308 -13.23 -3.18 -10.58
C CYS A 308 -14.09 -2.53 -11.68
N GLU A 309 -15.32 -3.06 -11.79
CA GLU A 309 -16.36 -2.60 -12.69
C GLU A 309 -16.88 -1.32 -12.07
N LEU A 310 -16.36 -0.20 -12.56
CA LEU A 310 -17.16 0.82 -13.22
C LEU A 310 -16.20 1.91 -13.69
N PRO A 311 -16.44 2.38 -14.91
CA PRO A 311 -17.17 3.64 -14.96
C PRO A 311 -18.51 3.42 -15.64
N ARG A 312 -19.49 4.21 -15.24
CA ARG A 312 -20.62 4.52 -16.12
C ARG A 312 -20.01 4.96 -17.46
N ALA A 313 -20.21 4.16 -18.52
CA ALA A 313 -19.81 4.43 -19.91
C ALA A 313 -18.30 4.39 -20.27
N GLY A 314 -17.68 3.20 -20.26
CA GLY A 314 -16.59 2.88 -21.21
C GLY A 314 -15.17 3.40 -20.92
N GLY A 315 -14.86 3.77 -19.68
CA GLY A 315 -13.48 4.07 -19.23
C GLY A 315 -12.73 2.87 -18.64
N ALA A 316 -11.44 3.09 -18.34
CA ALA A 316 -10.53 2.08 -17.78
C ALA A 316 -10.96 1.61 -16.37
N PRO A 317 -10.63 0.37 -15.97
CA PRO A 317 -10.89 -0.12 -14.61
C PRO A 317 -10.14 0.72 -13.57
N LEU A 318 -10.73 0.84 -12.37
CA LEU A 318 -10.13 1.58 -11.25
C LEU A 318 -9.04 0.79 -10.51
N CYS A 319 -8.80 -0.46 -10.88
CA CYS A 319 -7.72 -1.27 -10.33
C CYS A 319 -6.71 -1.62 -11.42
N ASP A 320 -5.45 -1.68 -11.03
CA ASP A 320 -4.34 -2.16 -11.86
C ASP A 320 -4.12 -3.67 -11.70
N VAL A 321 -4.64 -4.26 -10.62
CA VAL A 321 -4.55 -5.68 -10.27
C VAL A 321 -5.85 -6.10 -9.57
N ALA A 322 -6.39 -7.28 -9.89
CA ALA A 322 -7.45 -7.91 -9.09
C ALA A 322 -6.85 -8.77 -7.97
N SER A 323 -7.33 -8.62 -6.74
CA SER A 323 -6.86 -9.35 -5.56
C SER A 323 -7.99 -10.16 -4.92
N VAL A 324 -8.13 -11.42 -5.35
CA VAL A 324 -9.29 -12.23 -5.01
C VAL A 324 -9.09 -13.03 -3.72
N GLN A 325 -10.21 -13.30 -3.05
CA GLN A 325 -10.37 -14.16 -1.88
C GLN A 325 -11.44 -15.20 -2.18
N VAL A 326 -11.22 -16.43 -1.73
CA VAL A 326 -12.27 -17.45 -1.65
C VAL A 326 -12.14 -18.20 -0.34
N HIS A 327 -13.21 -18.16 0.45
CA HIS A 327 -13.34 -19.01 1.63
C HIS A 327 -14.31 -20.15 1.31
N PHE A 328 -13.88 -21.40 1.45
CA PHE A 328 -14.79 -22.54 1.28
C PHE A 328 -15.85 -22.64 2.39
N LYS A 329 -15.73 -21.83 3.45
CA LYS A 329 -16.67 -21.76 4.57
C LYS A 329 -17.63 -20.58 4.54
N GLU A 330 -17.72 -19.83 3.44
CA GLU A 330 -18.52 -18.59 3.40
C GLU A 330 -20.00 -18.78 3.80
N ASP A 331 -20.60 -19.94 3.50
CA ASP A 331 -21.97 -20.31 3.90
C ASP A 331 -22.06 -21.14 5.19
N ALA A 332 -20.94 -21.34 5.90
CA ALA A 332 -20.90 -22.19 7.07
C ALA A 332 -21.56 -21.49 8.27
N SER A 333 -22.53 -22.17 8.88
CA SER A 333 -23.16 -21.72 10.13
C SER A 333 -22.24 -21.84 11.35
N ASP A 334 -21.21 -22.69 11.27
CA ASP A 334 -20.17 -22.86 12.28
C ASP A 334 -18.80 -22.84 11.60
N TRP A 335 -18.07 -21.74 11.79
CA TRP A 335 -16.73 -21.56 11.24
C TRP A 335 -15.68 -22.47 11.92
N ALA A 336 -15.96 -23.01 13.12
CA ALA A 336 -15.05 -23.94 13.80
C ALA A 336 -15.16 -25.38 13.28
N ALA A 337 -16.25 -25.74 12.60
CA ALA A 337 -16.45 -27.07 12.05
C ALA A 337 -15.71 -27.24 10.71
N PRO A 338 -15.11 -28.42 10.44
CA PRO A 338 -14.61 -28.71 9.10
C PRO A 338 -15.76 -28.74 8.10
N VAL A 339 -15.61 -28.02 6.99
CA VAL A 339 -16.58 -28.00 5.88
C VAL A 339 -15.98 -28.79 4.73
N TRP A 340 -16.65 -29.86 4.33
CA TRP A 340 -16.32 -30.59 3.11
C TRP A 340 -17.34 -30.24 2.03
N ARG A 341 -16.89 -29.64 0.93
CA ARG A 341 -17.71 -29.39 -0.26
C ARG A 341 -17.33 -30.38 -1.37
N PRO A 342 -18.28 -30.92 -2.15
CA PRO A 342 -17.96 -31.70 -3.36
C PRO A 342 -17.03 -30.95 -4.31
N PHE A 343 -16.25 -31.68 -5.11
CA PHE A 343 -15.30 -31.10 -6.05
C PHE A 343 -15.97 -30.12 -7.02
N GLU A 344 -17.16 -30.46 -7.51
CA GLU A 344 -17.93 -29.63 -8.43
C GLU A 344 -18.29 -28.27 -7.83
N GLU A 345 -18.60 -28.25 -6.54
CA GLU A 345 -18.91 -27.02 -5.82
C GLU A 345 -17.65 -26.17 -5.60
N GLN A 346 -16.53 -26.79 -5.21
CA GLN A 346 -15.24 -26.09 -5.10
C GLN A 346 -14.78 -25.53 -6.46
N ALA A 347 -14.98 -26.28 -7.55
CA ALA A 347 -14.69 -25.86 -8.91
C ALA A 347 -15.56 -24.66 -9.32
N HIS A 348 -16.85 -24.66 -8.97
CA HIS A 348 -17.73 -23.52 -9.22
C HIS A 348 -17.31 -22.28 -8.42
N MET A 349 -17.02 -22.43 -7.12
CA MET A 349 -16.68 -21.31 -6.23
C MET A 349 -15.41 -20.57 -6.64
N TYR A 350 -14.42 -21.29 -7.19
CA TYR A 350 -13.14 -20.69 -7.56
C TYR A 350 -12.84 -20.72 -9.05
N TYR A 351 -12.80 -21.91 -9.66
CA TYR A 351 -12.31 -22.06 -11.03
C TYR A 351 -13.21 -21.35 -12.03
N GLU A 352 -14.53 -21.57 -11.97
CA GLU A 352 -15.47 -20.92 -12.88
C GLU A 352 -15.49 -19.40 -12.69
N GLN A 353 -15.45 -18.91 -11.45
CA GLN A 353 -15.39 -17.46 -11.17
C GLN A 353 -14.10 -16.82 -11.68
N MET A 354 -12.95 -17.49 -11.53
CA MET A 354 -11.68 -17.02 -12.12
C MET A 354 -11.74 -16.96 -13.64
N LEU A 355 -12.34 -17.96 -14.29
CA LEU A 355 -12.53 -17.95 -15.75
C LEU A 355 -13.44 -16.81 -16.19
N LEU A 356 -14.53 -16.55 -15.45
CA LEU A 356 -15.44 -15.43 -15.72
C LEU A 356 -14.73 -14.09 -15.57
N LEU A 357 -13.97 -13.88 -14.48
CA LEU A 357 -13.18 -12.67 -14.27
C LEU A 357 -12.15 -12.46 -15.38
N ALA A 358 -11.42 -13.52 -15.77
CA ALA A 358 -10.44 -13.47 -16.84
C ALA A 358 -11.08 -13.16 -18.22
N ALA A 359 -12.30 -13.63 -18.46
CA ALA A 359 -13.04 -13.34 -19.68
C ALA A 359 -13.56 -11.89 -19.71
N GLN A 360 -13.99 -11.35 -18.57
CA GLN A 360 -14.48 -9.98 -18.43
C GLN A 360 -13.35 -8.95 -18.44
N GLN A 361 -12.19 -9.29 -17.85
CA GLN A 361 -11.03 -8.42 -17.69
C GLN A 361 -9.76 -9.07 -18.28
N PRO A 362 -9.66 -9.23 -19.62
CA PRO A 362 -8.62 -10.04 -20.26
C PRO A 362 -7.21 -9.47 -20.13
N SER A 363 -7.08 -8.21 -19.71
CA SER A 363 -5.85 -7.44 -19.54
C SER A 363 -5.55 -7.08 -18.08
N LEU A 364 -6.29 -7.61 -17.11
CA LEU A 364 -6.05 -7.33 -15.69
C LEU A 364 -5.18 -8.45 -15.09
N PRO A 365 -4.03 -8.15 -14.48
CA PRO A 365 -3.32 -9.11 -13.64
C PRO A 365 -4.21 -9.54 -12.48
N MET A 366 -4.16 -10.82 -12.13
CA MET A 366 -4.93 -11.40 -11.03
C MET A 366 -3.98 -12.04 -10.05
N ILE A 367 -4.15 -11.70 -8.77
CA ILE A 367 -3.46 -12.32 -7.64
C ILE A 367 -4.52 -12.90 -6.71
N ASN A 368 -4.25 -14.08 -6.16
CA ASN A 368 -5.08 -14.66 -5.11
C ASN A 368 -4.38 -14.42 -3.79
N VAL A 369 -5.07 -13.75 -2.87
CA VAL A 369 -4.50 -13.19 -1.63
C VAL A 369 -4.97 -13.99 -0.41
N GLU A 370 -6.11 -14.67 -0.51
CA GLU A 370 -6.66 -15.49 0.55
C GLU A 370 -7.32 -16.75 -0.05
N PHE A 371 -6.48 -17.76 -0.34
CA PHE A 371 -6.90 -19.07 -0.81
C PHE A 371 -6.66 -20.11 0.28
N LEU A 372 -7.63 -21.01 0.50
CA LEU A 372 -7.47 -22.14 1.43
C LEU A 372 -7.20 -21.70 2.88
N TYR A 373 -7.85 -20.63 3.36
CA TYR A 373 -8.27 -20.68 4.75
C TYR A 373 -9.11 -21.97 4.88
N GLU A 374 -8.46 -23.03 5.38
CA GLU A 374 -9.06 -24.29 5.82
C GLU A 374 -9.38 -25.34 4.74
N ALA A 375 -8.35 -25.83 4.04
CA ALA A 375 -8.34 -27.24 3.65
C ALA A 375 -7.71 -28.10 4.76
N GLY A 376 -8.50 -28.36 5.82
CA GLY A 376 -8.43 -29.57 6.64
C GLY A 376 -8.18 -29.42 8.16
N GLU A 377 -8.67 -30.38 8.96
CA GLU A 377 -7.68 -31.23 9.65
C GLU A 377 -6.83 -31.78 8.51
N TYR A 378 -5.52 -31.53 8.46
CA TYR A 378 -4.67 -32.15 7.45
C TYR A 378 -4.95 -33.66 7.49
N GLY A 379 -5.73 -34.13 6.51
CA GLY A 379 -6.08 -35.51 6.37
C GLY A 379 -4.77 -36.26 6.32
N GLY A 380 -4.58 -37.19 7.26
CA GLY A 380 -3.47 -38.11 7.20
C GLY A 380 -3.36 -38.63 5.78
N CYS A 381 -2.14 -38.71 5.27
CA CYS A 381 -1.87 -39.60 4.15
C CYS A 381 -2.37 -40.99 4.56
N GLY A 382 -3.61 -41.30 4.21
CA GLY A 382 -4.13 -42.66 4.12
C GLY A 382 -3.34 -43.34 3.01
N GLY A 383 -2.13 -43.77 3.35
CA GLY A 383 -1.13 -44.20 2.39
C GLY A 383 0.31 -44.18 2.91
N CYS A 384 0.52 -44.50 4.19
CA CYS A 384 1.78 -45.07 4.68
C CYS A 384 1.41 -46.20 5.63
N GLY A 385 0.94 -47.30 5.04
CA GLY A 385 0.99 -48.64 5.64
C GLY A 385 2.27 -49.33 5.18
#